data_AF-A0AA39JW56-F1
#
_entry.id   AF-A0AA39JW56-F1
#
_cell.length_a   1.000
_cell.length_b   1.000
_cell.length_c   1.000
_cell.angle_alpha   90.00
_cell.angle_beta   90.00
_cell.angle_gamma   90.00
#
_symmetry.space_group_name_H-M   'P 1'
#
loop_
_entity.id
_entity.type
_entity.pdbx_description
1 polymer ?
#
loop_
_entity_poly.entity_id
_entity_poly.type
_entity_poly.pdbx_seq_one_letter_code
_entity_poly.pdbx_strand_id
1 'polypeptide(L)'
;MTANIFVSAFAPFPSLSLAVPSLTPVSSILPLLEERYPLLPVDSLRLSTHSGAALVDDAPVSTLLNDSDFLTLRLTPRLLGGKGGFGSQLRAAGGRMSSQKTSNNDSCRDLSGRRLSTIKEAKKLAEYLEAEPERAAAKAEAQKAKLEALERKLGIEPRKGSSSGTSTPGQSEPTPVAGKKHRFEDTEYLEQSKELVDGVKNAVSAALLKKKKKAKLAHDTAATDKTAKASAAATVPTSTTSNVEAVGA
;
A
#
# COMPACT_ATOMS: atom_id res chain seq x y z
N MET A 1 32.10 33.30 42.40
CA MET A 1 30.94 33.57 41.52
C MET A 1 29.88 32.50 41.79
N THR A 2 28.62 32.77 41.48
CA THR A 2 27.52 31.79 41.57
C THR A 2 27.20 31.26 40.18
N ALA A 3 27.18 29.94 40.02
CA ALA A 3 26.77 29.27 38.79
C ALA A 3 25.29 28.85 38.88
N ASN A 4 24.53 29.09 37.82
CA ASN A 4 23.14 28.65 37.73
C ASN A 4 23.08 27.28 37.05
N ILE A 5 22.67 26.25 37.78
CA ILE A 5 22.60 24.87 37.29
C ILE A 5 21.15 24.53 36.96
N PHE A 6 20.90 24.19 35.69
CA PHE A 6 19.63 23.68 35.20
C PHE A 6 19.73 22.17 35.02
N VAL A 7 18.89 21.41 35.73
CA VAL A 7 18.86 19.94 35.69
C VAL A 7 17.61 19.50 34.93
N SER A 8 17.81 18.99 33.72
CA SER A 8 16.78 18.34 32.91
C SER A 8 16.50 16.95 33.48
N ALA A 9 15.33 16.78 34.10
CA ALA A 9 14.86 15.51 34.65
C ALA A 9 14.03 14.71 33.62
N PHE A 10 13.43 13.62 34.07
CA PHE A 10 12.58 12.72 33.29
C PHE A 10 11.21 12.59 33.96
N ALA A 11 10.15 12.38 33.16
CA ALA A 11 8.80 12.21 33.68
C ALA A 11 8.73 11.07 34.72
N PRO A 12 8.06 11.25 35.87
CA PRO A 12 7.12 12.34 36.19
C PRO A 12 7.76 13.62 36.79
N PHE A 13 9.08 13.68 36.94
CA PHE A 13 9.75 14.79 37.62
C PHE A 13 9.92 16.03 36.71
N PRO A 14 9.69 17.26 37.24
CA PRO A 14 9.90 18.49 36.49
C PRO A 14 11.41 18.80 36.32
N SER A 15 11.74 19.72 35.43
CA SER A 15 13.09 20.32 35.38
C SER A 15 13.37 21.12 36.64
N LEU A 16 14.59 21.01 37.16
CA LEU A 16 14.99 21.55 38.46
C LEU A 16 16.08 22.61 38.27
N SER A 17 16.10 23.63 39.13
CA SER A 17 17.14 24.67 39.14
C SER A 17 17.83 24.79 40.50
N LEU A 18 19.11 25.13 40.46
CA LEU A 18 20.00 25.19 41.62
C LEU A 18 21.02 26.31 41.40
N ALA A 19 21.12 27.26 42.33
CA ALA A 19 22.17 28.28 42.34
C ALA A 19 23.24 27.88 43.35
N VAL A 20 24.48 27.68 42.89
CA VAL A 20 25.58 27.09 43.68
C VAL A 20 26.90 27.85 43.43
N PRO A 21 27.77 28.01 44.44
CA PRO A 21 29.10 28.60 44.24
C PRO A 21 29.92 27.87 43.16
N SER A 22 30.65 28.62 42.34
CA SER A 22 31.43 28.07 41.21
C SER A 22 32.53 27.07 41.60
N LEU A 23 32.97 27.11 42.87
CA LEU A 23 34.00 26.22 43.44
C LEU A 23 33.43 24.89 43.98
N THR A 24 32.10 24.78 44.11
CA THR A 24 31.44 23.60 44.67
C THR A 24 31.70 22.36 43.79
N PRO A 25 32.07 21.20 44.36
CA PRO A 25 32.36 19.99 43.61
C PRO A 25 31.08 19.34 43.08
N VAL A 26 31.17 18.69 41.91
CA VAL A 26 30.03 18.04 41.24
C VAL A 26 29.35 16.98 42.12
N SER A 27 30.12 16.24 42.93
CA SER A 27 29.62 15.24 43.87
C SER A 27 28.53 15.76 44.80
N SER A 28 28.60 17.03 45.21
CA SER A 28 27.63 17.66 46.12
C SER A 28 26.32 18.10 45.44
N ILE A 29 26.24 18.11 44.11
CA ILE A 29 25.03 18.53 43.38
C ILE A 29 23.86 17.56 43.65
N LEU A 30 24.12 16.25 43.73
CA LEU A 30 23.07 15.27 43.99
C LEU A 30 22.47 15.38 45.42
N PRO A 31 23.27 15.44 46.50
CA PRO A 31 22.75 15.74 47.84
C PRO A 31 21.96 17.05 47.93
N LEU A 32 22.46 18.15 47.34
CA LEU A 32 21.75 19.44 47.31
C LEU A 32 20.41 19.38 46.54
N LEU A 33 20.28 18.42 45.62
CA LEU A 33 19.04 18.17 44.88
C LEU A 33 18.07 17.32 45.70
N GLU A 34 18.57 16.36 46.49
CA GLU A 34 17.79 15.53 47.42
C GLU A 34 17.19 16.38 48.55
N GLU A 35 17.99 17.23 49.20
CA GLU A 35 17.53 18.16 50.25
C GLU A 35 16.40 19.06 49.76
N ARG A 36 16.44 19.49 48.50
CA ARG A 36 15.44 20.35 47.88
C ARG A 36 14.22 19.59 47.35
N TYR A 37 14.39 18.32 46.98
CA TYR A 37 13.38 17.49 46.34
C TYR A 37 13.43 16.04 46.88
N PRO A 38 12.92 15.78 48.09
CA PRO A 38 13.03 14.48 48.77
C PRO A 38 12.24 13.34 48.11
N LEU A 39 11.54 13.60 47.00
CA LEU A 39 10.86 12.60 46.17
C LEU A 39 11.77 12.01 45.06
N LEU A 40 13.00 12.51 44.89
CA LEU A 40 13.94 12.01 43.89
C LEU A 40 14.76 10.82 44.42
N PRO A 41 14.74 9.65 43.75
CA PRO A 41 15.46 8.46 44.20
C PRO A 41 16.96 8.51 43.81
N VAL A 42 17.73 9.44 44.39
CA VAL A 42 19.07 9.83 43.91
C VAL A 42 20.08 8.69 43.74
N ASP A 43 20.07 7.65 44.58
CA ASP A 43 20.94 6.46 44.46
C ASP A 43 20.87 5.79 43.07
N SER A 44 19.67 5.81 42.50
CA SER A 44 19.33 5.22 41.21
C SER A 44 19.59 6.16 40.04
N LEU A 45 20.06 7.39 40.27
CA LEU A 45 20.20 8.42 39.25
C LEU A 45 21.67 8.74 38.96
N ARG A 46 21.91 9.37 37.81
CA ARG A 46 23.23 9.87 37.41
C ARG A 46 23.07 11.23 36.72
N LEU A 47 23.94 12.17 37.06
CA LEU A 47 24.13 13.41 36.32
C LEU A 47 25.09 13.21 35.15
N SER A 48 24.75 13.78 34.00
CA SER A 48 25.64 13.99 32.86
C SER A 48 25.49 15.41 32.31
N THR A 49 26.45 15.89 31.52
CA THR A 49 26.20 17.07 30.69
C THR A 49 25.13 16.78 29.64
N HIS A 50 24.57 17.83 29.01
CA HIS A 50 23.73 17.66 27.82
C HIS A 50 24.45 16.96 26.66
N SER A 51 25.78 17.12 26.55
CA SER A 51 26.63 16.41 25.57
C SER A 51 26.86 14.93 25.88
N GLY A 52 26.34 14.40 27.00
CA GLY A 52 26.53 13.01 27.41
C GLY A 52 27.92 12.69 27.97
N ALA A 53 28.74 13.70 28.25
CA ALA A 53 30.03 13.51 28.88
C ALA A 53 29.85 13.00 30.33
N ALA A 54 30.74 12.10 30.73
CA ALA A 54 30.85 11.68 32.12
C ALA A 54 31.41 12.84 32.95
N LEU A 55 30.71 13.19 34.04
CA LEU A 55 31.23 14.13 35.01
C LEU A 55 32.31 13.46 35.87
N VAL A 56 33.24 14.26 36.39
CA VAL A 56 34.23 13.85 37.39
C VAL A 56 33.77 14.43 38.73
N ASP A 57 33.60 13.57 39.73
CA ASP A 57 32.90 13.91 40.98
C ASP A 57 33.62 15.00 41.80
N ASP A 58 34.96 15.02 41.77
CA ASP A 58 35.79 16.01 42.47
C ASP A 58 36.03 17.31 41.68
N ALA A 59 35.59 17.39 40.42
CA ALA A 59 35.78 18.60 39.63
C ALA A 59 34.84 19.73 40.13
N PRO A 60 35.31 20.99 40.21
CA PRO A 60 34.46 22.12 40.54
C PRO A 60 33.52 22.43 39.36
N VAL A 61 32.33 22.94 39.67
CA VAL A 61 31.33 23.37 38.66
C VAL A 61 31.90 24.35 37.64
N SER A 62 32.86 25.21 38.02
CA SER A 62 33.55 26.13 37.11
C SER A 62 34.27 25.45 35.93
N THR A 63 34.74 24.21 36.08
CA THR A 63 35.39 23.46 34.97
C THR A 63 34.39 22.97 33.92
N LEU A 64 33.09 22.98 34.24
CA LEU A 64 32.01 22.58 33.33
C LEU A 64 31.28 23.77 32.69
N LEU A 65 31.53 25.00 33.16
CA LEU A 65 31.03 26.23 32.55
C LEU A 65 31.86 26.57 31.30
N ASN A 66 31.26 26.42 30.12
CA ASN A 66 31.87 26.83 28.86
C ASN A 66 31.51 28.31 28.60
N ASP A 67 32.34 29.25 29.08
CA ASP A 67 32.22 30.71 28.89
C ASP A 67 30.83 31.32 29.17
N SER A 68 30.00 30.64 29.95
CA SER A 68 28.58 30.96 30.18
C SER A 68 28.23 30.85 31.65
N ASP A 69 27.32 31.70 32.15
CA ASP A 69 26.97 31.78 33.57
C ASP A 69 26.09 30.61 34.08
N PHE A 70 25.73 29.68 33.20
CA PHE A 70 24.82 28.58 33.50
C PHE A 70 25.31 27.22 32.98
N LEU A 71 25.06 26.18 33.78
CA LEU A 71 25.39 24.79 33.47
C LEU A 71 24.11 24.00 33.21
N THR A 72 24.03 23.30 32.08
CA THR A 72 22.90 22.42 31.76
C THR A 72 23.27 20.95 31.95
N LEU A 73 22.71 20.34 32.98
CA LEU A 73 22.87 18.93 33.32
C LEU A 73 21.61 18.14 32.98
N ARG A 74 21.78 16.82 32.79
CA ARG A 74 20.69 15.86 32.60
C ARG A 74 20.74 14.82 33.71
N LEU A 75 19.61 14.61 34.37
CA LEU A 75 19.41 13.58 35.38
C LEU A 75 18.80 12.34 34.69
N THR A 76 19.51 11.21 34.73
CA THR A 76 19.12 9.99 34.02
C THR A 76 19.12 8.80 34.99
N PRO A 77 18.11 7.91 34.97
CA PRO A 77 18.13 6.70 35.78
C PRO A 77 19.24 5.74 35.32
N ARG A 78 19.93 5.16 36.30
CA ARG A 78 20.94 4.12 36.14
C ARG A 78 20.23 2.81 35.83
N LEU A 79 20.32 2.38 34.57
CA LEU A 79 19.84 1.07 34.18
C LEU A 79 20.78 -0.01 34.75
N LEU A 80 20.23 -0.93 35.54
CA LEU A 80 20.91 -2.18 35.90
C LEU A 80 21.32 -2.89 34.59
N GLY A 81 22.57 -3.34 34.52
CA GLY A 81 23.22 -3.68 33.26
C GLY A 81 22.51 -4.79 32.45
N GLY A 82 22.29 -4.56 31.16
CA GLY A 82 21.59 -5.53 30.29
C GLY A 82 21.66 -5.21 28.79
N LYS A 83 22.66 -4.45 28.34
CA LYS A 83 22.74 -3.81 27.01
C LYS A 83 22.76 -4.80 25.81
N GLY A 84 22.83 -6.10 26.07
CA GLY A 84 23.01 -7.16 25.07
C GLY A 84 21.80 -7.40 24.15
N GLY A 85 20.60 -6.93 24.51
CA GLY A 85 19.37 -7.16 23.73
C GLY A 85 19.47 -6.66 22.28
N PHE A 86 19.87 -5.40 22.08
CA PHE A 86 20.02 -4.81 20.74
C PHE A 86 21.11 -5.51 19.92
N GLY A 87 22.27 -5.79 20.52
CA GLY A 87 23.33 -6.56 19.85
C GLY A 87 22.91 -7.99 19.47
N SER A 88 22.05 -8.62 20.29
CA SER A 88 21.45 -9.93 19.98
C SER A 88 20.46 -9.82 18.81
N GLN A 89 19.62 -8.79 18.79
CA GLN A 89 18.70 -8.52 17.68
C GLN A 89 19.46 -8.26 16.37
N LEU A 90 20.55 -7.49 16.40
CA LEU A 90 21.40 -7.26 15.22
C LEU A 90 22.02 -8.58 14.72
N ARG A 91 22.55 -9.43 15.61
CA ARG A 91 23.07 -10.76 15.22
C ARG A 91 21.97 -11.66 14.64
N ALA A 92 20.78 -11.68 15.23
CA ALA A 92 19.64 -12.45 14.73
C ALA A 92 19.15 -11.95 13.36
N ALA A 93 19.10 -10.63 13.15
CA ALA A 93 18.75 -10.01 11.88
C ALA A 93 19.80 -10.32 10.79
N GLY A 94 21.09 -10.18 11.11
CA GLY A 94 22.19 -10.55 10.21
C GLY A 94 22.16 -12.03 9.82
N GLY A 95 21.87 -12.93 10.76
CA GLY A 95 21.68 -14.35 10.50
C GLY A 95 20.51 -14.65 9.54
N ARG A 96 19.38 -13.93 9.69
CA ARG A 96 18.23 -14.03 8.76
C ARG A 96 18.59 -13.54 7.35
N MET A 97 19.27 -12.39 7.25
CA MET A 97 19.70 -11.82 5.97
C MET A 97 20.74 -12.71 5.25
N SER A 98 21.64 -13.36 6.00
CA SER A 98 22.65 -14.26 5.44
C SER A 98 22.07 -15.62 4.99
N SER A 99 21.08 -16.15 5.73
CA SER A 99 20.46 -17.45 5.42
C SER A 99 19.42 -17.37 4.31
N GLN A 100 18.64 -16.28 4.21
CA GLN A 100 17.72 -16.07 3.09
C GLN A 100 18.45 -15.59 1.83
N LYS A 101 19.03 -16.54 1.09
CA LYS A 101 19.50 -16.28 -0.29
C LYS A 101 18.32 -15.80 -1.14
N THR A 102 18.43 -14.59 -1.68
CA THR A 102 17.43 -14.05 -2.61
C THR A 102 17.34 -14.93 -3.86
N SER A 103 16.15 -15.46 -4.14
CA SER A 103 15.85 -16.22 -5.36
C SER A 103 15.41 -15.33 -6.53
N ASN A 104 15.21 -14.03 -6.29
CA ASN A 104 14.74 -13.07 -7.28
C ASN A 104 15.86 -12.62 -8.24
N ASN A 105 16.28 -13.55 -9.10
CA ASN A 105 17.27 -13.34 -10.16
C ASN A 105 16.63 -12.74 -11.43
N ASP A 106 15.40 -12.22 -11.37
CA ASP A 106 14.62 -11.87 -12.57
C ASP A 106 15.14 -10.62 -13.31
N SER A 107 15.83 -9.76 -12.57
CA SER A 107 16.56 -8.58 -13.06
C SER A 107 17.92 -8.91 -13.67
N CYS A 108 18.45 -10.12 -13.47
CA CYS A 108 19.72 -10.54 -14.05
C CYS A 108 19.61 -10.65 -15.58
N ARG A 109 20.74 -10.47 -16.26
CA ARG A 109 20.86 -10.63 -17.71
C ARG A 109 21.59 -11.92 -18.07
N ASP A 110 21.26 -12.46 -19.24
CA ASP A 110 22.03 -13.53 -19.88
C ASP A 110 23.22 -12.96 -20.68
N LEU A 111 24.00 -13.86 -21.29
CA LEU A 111 25.12 -13.49 -22.17
C LEU A 111 24.69 -12.81 -23.47
N SER A 112 23.39 -12.82 -23.81
CA SER A 112 22.81 -12.10 -24.95
C SER A 112 22.27 -10.70 -24.59
N GLY A 113 22.39 -10.28 -23.32
CA GLY A 113 21.93 -8.99 -22.81
C GLY A 113 20.43 -8.93 -22.48
N ARG A 114 19.69 -10.03 -22.68
CA ARG A 114 18.26 -10.16 -22.37
C ARG A 114 18.08 -10.42 -20.87
N ARG A 115 16.96 -9.98 -20.29
CA ARG A 115 16.67 -10.23 -18.87
C ARG A 115 16.04 -11.61 -18.67
N LEU A 116 16.34 -12.25 -17.53
CA LEU A 116 15.73 -13.55 -17.20
C LEU A 116 14.19 -13.47 -17.11
N SER A 117 13.63 -12.33 -16.68
CA SER A 117 12.19 -12.02 -16.80
C SER A 117 11.64 -12.26 -18.21
N THR A 118 12.20 -11.58 -19.21
CA THR A 118 11.73 -11.66 -20.61
C THR A 118 11.83 -13.07 -21.20
N ILE A 119 12.79 -13.88 -20.74
CA ILE A 119 12.94 -15.27 -21.16
C ILE A 119 11.87 -16.16 -20.51
N LYS A 120 11.54 -15.95 -19.23
CA LYS A 120 10.45 -16.67 -18.54
C LYS A 120 9.08 -16.31 -19.13
N GLU A 121 8.86 -15.03 -19.43
CA GLU A 121 7.63 -14.54 -20.06
C GLU A 121 7.45 -15.17 -21.44
N ALA A 122 8.50 -15.18 -22.29
CA ALA A 122 8.46 -15.82 -23.60
C ALA A 122 8.17 -17.33 -23.51
N LYS A 123 8.79 -18.05 -22.57
CA LYS A 123 8.50 -19.47 -22.31
C LYS A 123 7.06 -19.70 -21.88
N LYS A 124 6.56 -18.92 -20.92
CA LYS A 124 5.18 -19.00 -20.44
C LYS A 124 4.15 -18.69 -21.54
N LEU A 125 4.48 -17.81 -22.49
CA LEU A 125 3.65 -17.56 -23.67
C LEU A 125 3.69 -18.72 -24.67
N ALA A 126 4.84 -19.34 -24.90
CA ALA A 126 4.96 -20.55 -25.72
C ALA A 126 4.16 -21.72 -25.11
N GLU A 127 4.37 -22.04 -23.84
CA GLU A 127 3.60 -23.04 -23.08
C GLU A 127 2.09 -22.75 -23.11
N TYR A 128 1.68 -21.47 -23.06
CA TYR A 128 0.28 -21.10 -23.19
C TYR A 128 -0.28 -21.45 -24.58
N LEU A 129 0.44 -21.11 -25.65
CA LEU A 129 0.02 -21.40 -27.04
C LEU A 129 0.00 -22.92 -27.31
N GLU A 130 1.00 -23.65 -26.84
CA GLU A 130 1.07 -25.12 -26.92
C GLU A 130 -0.10 -25.78 -26.17
N ALA A 131 -0.55 -25.20 -25.06
CA ALA A 131 -1.72 -25.65 -24.31
C ALA A 131 -3.07 -25.12 -24.84
N GLU A 132 -3.13 -24.42 -25.99
CA GLU A 132 -4.41 -24.03 -26.61
C GLU A 132 -5.23 -25.20 -27.19
N PRO A 133 -4.67 -26.16 -27.98
CA PRO A 133 -5.43 -27.29 -28.51
C PRO A 133 -6.06 -28.15 -27.40
N GLU A 134 -5.33 -28.46 -26.34
CA GLU A 134 -5.86 -29.22 -25.19
C GLU A 134 -7.00 -28.46 -24.50
N ARG A 135 -6.85 -27.14 -24.30
CA ARG A 135 -7.89 -26.30 -23.72
C ARG A 135 -9.08 -26.09 -24.66
N ALA A 136 -8.91 -26.20 -25.98
CA ALA A 136 -10.00 -26.20 -26.95
C ALA A 136 -10.76 -27.53 -26.92
N ALA A 137 -10.06 -28.66 -26.89
CA ALA A 137 -10.65 -30.00 -26.74
C ALA A 137 -11.47 -30.11 -25.44
N ALA A 138 -10.87 -29.77 -24.29
CA ALA A 138 -11.54 -29.80 -22.99
C ALA A 138 -12.76 -28.87 -22.93
N LYS A 139 -12.72 -27.70 -23.60
CA LYS A 139 -13.89 -26.82 -23.74
C LYS A 139 -14.97 -27.44 -24.62
N ALA A 140 -14.61 -28.09 -25.72
CA ALA A 140 -15.56 -28.76 -26.61
C ALA A 140 -16.23 -29.96 -25.93
N GLU A 141 -15.49 -30.75 -25.14
CA GLU A 141 -16.03 -31.83 -24.32
C GLU A 141 -16.95 -31.30 -23.22
N ALA A 142 -16.55 -30.25 -22.50
CA ALA A 142 -17.40 -29.61 -21.50
C ALA A 142 -18.66 -28.97 -22.10
N GLN A 143 -18.62 -28.51 -23.36
CA GLN A 143 -19.80 -28.05 -24.10
C GLN A 143 -20.70 -29.21 -24.50
N LYS A 144 -20.15 -30.30 -25.05
CA LYS A 144 -20.90 -31.53 -25.39
C LYS A 144 -21.61 -32.11 -24.17
N ALA A 145 -20.90 -32.28 -23.05
CA ALA A 145 -21.48 -32.78 -21.81
C ALA A 145 -22.57 -31.85 -21.25
N LYS A 146 -22.45 -30.53 -21.43
CA LYS A 146 -23.51 -29.57 -21.08
C LYS A 146 -24.73 -29.67 -21.99
N LEU A 147 -24.53 -29.85 -23.31
CA LEU A 147 -25.61 -30.05 -24.26
C LEU A 147 -26.36 -31.35 -23.96
N GLU A 148 -25.66 -32.47 -23.82
CA GLU A 148 -26.24 -33.77 -23.45
C GLU A 148 -27.00 -33.71 -22.11
N ALA A 149 -26.43 -33.04 -21.10
CA ALA A 149 -27.10 -32.85 -19.82
C ALA A 149 -28.33 -31.92 -19.89
N LEU A 150 -28.42 -31.03 -20.89
CA LEU A 150 -29.60 -30.21 -21.15
C LEU A 150 -30.64 -30.99 -21.95
N GLU A 151 -30.24 -31.72 -23.00
CA GLU A 151 -31.10 -32.60 -23.81
C GLU A 151 -31.79 -33.65 -22.93
N ARG A 152 -31.03 -34.31 -22.04
CA ARG A 152 -31.56 -35.26 -21.05
C ARG A 152 -32.52 -34.62 -20.04
N LYS A 153 -32.34 -33.34 -19.70
CA LYS A 153 -33.28 -32.58 -18.83
C LYS A 153 -34.51 -32.07 -19.58
N LEU A 154 -34.44 -31.94 -20.90
CA LEU A 154 -35.52 -31.47 -21.77
C LEU A 154 -36.31 -32.62 -22.43
N GLY A 155 -35.90 -33.88 -22.23
CA GLY A 155 -36.65 -35.06 -22.64
C GLY A 155 -36.71 -35.29 -24.16
N ILE A 156 -35.70 -34.81 -24.90
CA ILE A 156 -35.65 -34.94 -26.36
C ILE A 156 -34.91 -36.22 -26.73
N GLU A 157 -35.66 -37.31 -26.95
CA GLU A 157 -35.11 -38.55 -27.52
C GLU A 157 -34.59 -38.30 -28.96
N PRO A 158 -33.38 -38.75 -29.32
CA PRO A 158 -32.84 -38.60 -30.67
C PRO A 158 -33.62 -39.50 -31.65
N ARG A 159 -34.57 -38.89 -32.36
CA ARG A 159 -35.55 -39.56 -33.24
C ARG A 159 -34.90 -40.30 -34.41
N LYS A 160 -34.54 -41.58 -34.20
CA LYS A 160 -33.91 -42.46 -35.20
C LYS A 160 -34.89 -43.51 -35.75
N GLY A 161 -35.74 -43.08 -36.69
CA GLY A 161 -36.40 -43.90 -37.71
C GLY A 161 -37.55 -44.84 -37.29
N SER A 162 -38.79 -44.49 -37.66
CA SER A 162 -39.78 -45.36 -38.34
C SER A 162 -41.09 -44.60 -38.63
N SER A 163 -41.78 -44.97 -39.73
CA SER A 163 -43.25 -45.02 -39.97
C SER A 163 -44.22 -44.18 -39.11
N SER A 164 -45.34 -43.58 -39.52
CA SER A 164 -46.18 -43.50 -40.74
C SER A 164 -47.58 -43.07 -40.27
N GLY A 165 -48.39 -42.35 -41.06
CA GLY A 165 -49.77 -41.96 -40.72
C GLY A 165 -49.87 -40.56 -40.09
N THR A 166 -50.48 -39.52 -40.66
CA THR A 166 -51.74 -39.33 -41.44
C THR A 166 -53.01 -39.14 -40.58
N SER A 167 -53.78 -38.10 -40.94
CA SER A 167 -54.97 -37.51 -40.27
C SER A 167 -54.65 -36.69 -38.99
N THR A 168 -55.35 -35.59 -38.65
CA THR A 168 -56.28 -34.72 -39.42
C THR A 168 -56.34 -33.32 -38.76
N PRO A 169 -56.52 -32.20 -39.49
CA PRO A 169 -56.52 -30.84 -38.92
C PRO A 169 -57.91 -30.42 -38.40
N GLY A 170 -57.93 -29.61 -37.33
CA GLY A 170 -59.15 -29.02 -36.76
C GLY A 170 -58.84 -27.80 -35.88
N GLN A 171 -59.61 -26.73 -36.03
CA GLN A 171 -59.38 -25.42 -35.41
C GLN A 171 -59.77 -25.37 -33.93
N SER A 172 -59.02 -24.60 -33.12
CA SER A 172 -59.57 -23.94 -31.93
C SER A 172 -58.71 -22.73 -31.52
N GLU A 173 -59.36 -21.56 -31.45
CA GLU A 173 -58.85 -20.32 -30.86
C GLU A 173 -58.35 -20.50 -29.40
N PRO A 174 -57.44 -19.66 -28.89
CA PRO A 174 -56.67 -19.96 -27.69
C PRO A 174 -57.41 -19.63 -26.38
N THR A 175 -57.74 -20.66 -25.60
CA THR A 175 -58.03 -20.50 -24.16
C THR A 175 -56.73 -20.56 -23.35
N PRO A 176 -56.38 -19.54 -22.53
CA PRO A 176 -55.11 -19.52 -21.80
C PRO A 176 -55.14 -20.45 -20.57
N VAL A 177 -54.74 -21.71 -20.76
CA VAL A 177 -54.59 -22.68 -19.66
C VAL A 177 -53.19 -22.56 -19.06
N ALA A 178 -53.07 -21.74 -18.01
CA ALA A 178 -51.83 -21.55 -17.27
C ALA A 178 -51.31 -22.87 -16.66
N GLY A 179 -50.00 -23.13 -16.77
CA GLY A 179 -49.30 -24.16 -15.98
C GLY A 179 -48.62 -25.29 -16.76
N LYS A 180 -48.93 -25.51 -18.04
CA LYS A 180 -48.17 -26.45 -18.88
C LYS A 180 -46.98 -25.74 -19.53
N LYS A 181 -45.76 -26.25 -19.31
CA LYS A 181 -44.53 -25.73 -19.93
C LYS A 181 -44.51 -26.10 -21.42
N HIS A 182 -45.15 -25.29 -22.25
CA HIS A 182 -45.02 -25.40 -23.71
C HIS A 182 -43.59 -25.00 -24.12
N ARG A 183 -43.00 -25.74 -25.06
CA ARG A 183 -41.73 -25.34 -25.66
C ARG A 183 -42.01 -24.16 -26.59
N PHE A 184 -41.30 -23.06 -26.40
CA PHE A 184 -41.58 -21.82 -27.12
C PHE A 184 -41.02 -21.92 -28.55
N GLU A 185 -41.87 -22.34 -29.49
CA GLU A 185 -41.53 -22.63 -30.89
C GLU A 185 -41.92 -21.47 -31.85
N ASP A 186 -42.24 -20.28 -31.34
CA ASP A 186 -42.41 -19.08 -32.18
C ASP A 186 -41.03 -18.57 -32.65
N THR A 187 -40.59 -19.06 -33.81
CA THR A 187 -39.35 -18.63 -34.47
C THR A 187 -39.34 -17.12 -34.71
N GLU A 188 -40.47 -16.56 -35.14
CA GLU A 188 -40.61 -15.12 -35.40
C GLU A 188 -40.39 -14.28 -34.14
N TYR A 189 -40.93 -14.68 -32.99
CA TYR A 189 -40.69 -13.96 -31.73
C TYR A 189 -39.24 -14.10 -31.25
N LEU A 190 -38.62 -15.27 -31.45
CA LEU A 190 -37.19 -15.47 -31.14
C LEU A 190 -36.27 -14.66 -32.08
N GLU A 191 -36.70 -14.36 -33.29
CA GLU A 191 -35.97 -13.49 -34.23
C GLU A 191 -36.21 -12.01 -33.90
N GLN A 192 -37.46 -11.57 -33.74
CA GLN A 192 -37.81 -10.21 -33.32
C GLN A 192 -37.15 -9.82 -31.98
N SER A 193 -37.10 -10.73 -31.00
CA SER A 193 -36.43 -10.47 -29.72
C SER A 193 -34.90 -10.38 -29.85
N LYS A 194 -34.27 -11.14 -30.75
CA LYS A 194 -32.84 -10.97 -31.08
C LYS A 194 -32.59 -9.62 -31.77
N GLU A 195 -33.41 -9.26 -32.76
CA GLU A 195 -33.30 -7.97 -33.47
C GLU A 195 -33.47 -6.78 -32.51
N LEU A 196 -34.44 -6.83 -31.60
CA LEU A 196 -34.63 -5.81 -30.56
C LEU A 196 -33.40 -5.72 -29.64
N VAL A 197 -32.88 -6.87 -29.17
CA VAL A 197 -31.70 -6.92 -28.30
C VAL A 197 -30.45 -6.40 -29.00
N ASP A 198 -30.24 -6.75 -30.27
CA ASP A 198 -29.09 -6.31 -31.05
C ASP A 198 -29.22 -4.84 -31.49
N GLY A 199 -30.44 -4.37 -31.75
CA GLY A 199 -30.76 -2.95 -31.90
C GLY A 199 -30.38 -2.12 -30.66
N VAL A 200 -30.73 -2.61 -29.46
CA VAL A 200 -30.33 -1.96 -28.19
C VAL A 200 -28.81 -1.98 -28.00
N LYS A 201 -28.13 -3.11 -28.24
CA LYS A 201 -26.66 -3.20 -28.16
C LYS A 201 -25.97 -2.22 -29.13
N ASN A 202 -26.48 -2.13 -30.36
CA ASN A 202 -25.95 -1.22 -31.39
C ASN A 202 -26.21 0.25 -31.04
N ALA A 203 -27.37 0.59 -30.47
CA ALA A 203 -27.66 1.93 -29.97
C ALA A 203 -26.72 2.32 -28.81
N VAL A 204 -26.50 1.42 -27.85
CA VAL A 204 -25.59 1.65 -26.71
C VAL A 204 -24.13 1.77 -27.18
N SER A 205 -23.66 0.90 -28.08
CA SER A 205 -22.30 0.99 -28.61
C SER A 205 -22.09 2.27 -29.42
N ALA A 206 -23.05 2.67 -30.25
CA ALA A 206 -23.02 3.94 -30.97
C ALA A 206 -23.07 5.15 -30.03
N ALA A 207 -23.83 5.09 -28.93
CA ALA A 207 -23.86 6.14 -27.92
C ALA A 207 -22.52 6.26 -27.17
N LEU A 208 -21.90 5.13 -26.79
CA LEU A 208 -20.57 5.11 -26.17
C LEU A 208 -19.48 5.62 -27.12
N LEU A 209 -19.54 5.25 -28.41
CA LEU A 209 -18.61 5.76 -29.42
C LEU A 209 -18.83 7.26 -29.70
N LYS A 210 -20.07 7.75 -29.75
CA LYS A 210 -20.37 9.20 -29.83
C LYS A 210 -19.89 9.95 -28.59
N LYS A 211 -20.06 9.38 -27.38
CA LYS A 211 -19.52 9.94 -26.12
C LYS A 211 -17.98 9.98 -26.14
N LYS A 212 -17.33 8.90 -26.59
CA LYS A 212 -15.86 8.82 -26.76
C LYS A 212 -15.34 9.80 -27.81
N LYS A 213 -16.06 9.99 -28.93
CA LYS A 213 -15.72 10.98 -29.97
C LYS A 213 -15.89 12.42 -29.47
N LYS A 214 -16.97 12.73 -28.73
CA LYS A 214 -17.13 14.03 -28.05
C LYS A 214 -16.01 14.28 -27.01
N ALA A 215 -15.67 13.29 -26.20
CA ALA A 215 -14.57 13.39 -25.24
C ALA A 215 -13.21 13.62 -25.93
N LYS A 216 -12.95 12.93 -27.06
CA LYS A 216 -11.72 13.14 -27.85
C LYS A 216 -11.68 14.53 -28.49
N LEU A 217 -12.77 14.99 -29.09
CA LEU A 217 -12.88 16.35 -29.66
C LEU A 217 -12.66 17.44 -28.60
N ALA A 218 -13.22 17.27 -27.39
CA ALA A 218 -13.00 18.19 -26.27
C ALA A 218 -11.54 18.19 -25.78
N HIS A 219 -10.86 17.04 -25.83
CA HIS A 219 -9.44 16.93 -25.51
C HIS A 219 -8.55 17.61 -26.56
N ASP A 220 -8.85 17.43 -27.85
CA ASP A 220 -8.07 18.03 -28.94
C ASP A 220 -8.23 19.57 -28.98
N THR A 221 -9.42 20.12 -28.71
CA THR A 221 -9.60 21.59 -28.56
C THR A 221 -8.84 22.16 -27.36
N ALA A 222 -8.76 21.42 -26.25
CA ALA A 222 -7.98 21.84 -25.07
C ALA A 222 -6.45 21.74 -25.28
N ALA A 223 -6.00 21.02 -26.31
CA ALA A 223 -4.59 20.97 -26.71
C ALA A 223 -4.21 22.17 -27.59
N THR A 224 -5.09 22.62 -28.50
CA THR A 224 -4.82 23.79 -29.35
C THR A 224 -4.75 25.12 -28.58
N ASP A 225 -5.56 25.30 -27.54
CA ASP A 225 -5.51 26.52 -26.69
C ASP A 225 -4.25 26.63 -25.82
N LYS A 226 -3.53 25.52 -25.57
CA LYS A 226 -2.29 25.56 -24.78
C LYS A 226 -1.07 26.03 -25.56
N THR A 227 -1.08 25.93 -26.88
CA THR A 227 0.05 26.36 -27.74
C THR A 227 0.10 27.88 -27.92
N ALA A 228 -1.00 28.60 -27.70
CA ALA A 228 -1.09 30.06 -27.86
C ALA A 228 -0.67 30.88 -26.63
N LYS A 229 -0.34 30.23 -25.49
CA LYS A 229 -0.07 30.93 -24.20
C LYS A 229 1.27 30.56 -23.55
N ALA A 230 2.24 30.10 -24.35
CA ALA A 230 3.54 29.61 -23.88
C ALA A 230 4.75 30.41 -24.39
N SER A 231 4.57 31.70 -24.72
CA SER A 231 5.64 32.57 -25.24
C SER A 231 5.63 33.98 -24.61
N ALA A 232 5.73 34.04 -23.27
CA ALA A 232 6.08 35.28 -22.55
C ALA A 232 6.77 34.99 -21.20
N ALA A 233 7.81 35.77 -20.90
CA ALA A 233 8.51 35.91 -19.61
C ALA A 233 9.27 34.68 -19.06
N ALA A 234 10.59 34.68 -19.27
CA ALA A 234 11.56 33.97 -18.44
C ALA A 234 12.40 35.00 -17.66
N THR A 235 12.51 34.86 -16.33
CA THR A 235 13.61 35.43 -15.53
C THR A 235 13.72 34.68 -14.19
N VAL A 236 14.95 34.43 -13.74
CA VAL A 236 15.29 33.88 -12.40
C VAL A 236 16.08 34.98 -11.67
N PRO A 237 15.92 35.16 -10.34
CA PRO A 237 17.00 34.67 -9.46
C PRO A 237 16.58 34.16 -8.07
N THR A 238 17.32 33.14 -7.64
CA THR A 238 17.85 32.79 -6.30
C THR A 238 17.37 33.50 -5.01
N SER A 239 17.08 32.67 -3.98
CA SER A 239 17.76 32.64 -2.64
C SER A 239 16.93 32.79 -1.34
N THR A 240 17.35 32.00 -0.32
CA THR A 240 17.44 32.32 1.14
C THR A 240 16.20 32.29 2.08
N THR A 241 16.03 31.15 2.78
CA THR A 241 15.67 30.92 4.22
C THR A 241 14.41 31.47 4.94
N SER A 242 13.92 30.65 5.90
CA SER A 242 13.27 31.02 7.18
C SER A 242 11.78 31.46 7.11
N ASN A 243 10.87 31.21 8.07
CA ASN A 243 10.78 30.28 9.23
C ASN A 243 9.31 30.29 9.74
N VAL A 244 8.82 29.23 10.45
CA VAL A 244 7.77 29.32 11.54
C VAL A 244 6.34 29.79 11.10
N GLU A 245 5.17 29.42 11.66
CA GLU A 245 4.72 28.69 12.88
C GLU A 245 3.28 28.09 12.72
N ALA A 246 2.78 27.44 13.78
CA ALA A 246 1.37 27.37 14.27
C ALA A 246 0.24 26.84 13.34
N VAL A 247 -0.43 25.71 13.62
CA VAL A 247 -1.42 25.42 14.70
C VAL A 247 -2.83 25.96 14.43
N GLY A 248 -3.85 25.08 14.49
CA GLY A 248 -5.14 25.41 15.09
C GLY A 248 -6.39 25.45 14.20
N ALA A 249 -7.03 24.28 14.00
CA ALA A 249 -8.48 24.10 14.01
C ALA A 249 -8.80 22.61 14.29
#